data_AF-A0A9D4KU68-F1
#
_entry.id   AF-A0A9D4KU68-F1
#
_cell.length_a   1.000
_cell.length_b   1.000
_cell.length_c   1.000
_cell.angle_alpha   90.00
_cell.angle_beta   90.00
_cell.angle_gamma   90.00
#
_symmetry.space_group_name_H-M   'P 1'
#
loop_
_entity.id
_entity.type
_entity.pdbx_description
1 polymer ?
#
loop_
_entity_poly.entity_id
_entity_poly.type
_entity_poly.pdbx_seq_one_letter_code
_entity_poly.pdbx_strand_id
1 'polypeptide(L)'
;MARDRCLVSPSINPPCQGNVSLVYGTYNGSEASFTCAKGYAINGSDVITCKNHTWSAPVPVCLVLDCELPPVPPNGSVRLISGTTTYGSVAVLACNTGFEPGLPEYSYCDVDGWTNSTIECQVKSYHIPKCPAVDPPSNGNISFSNGPFNGSVGTSGCKEGYKISGNQTITCSNGTWSGQTPVCELIDCGSPVPTPKSNVKYGETKVGSKAVVDCTTGYEINGATDTMMCRQNGTWGPEITCFKTGCTDLTAINNGKYTFYADKIRNKTTVTLACNNGYTLSGVDSSVCDGSWSKIGICEKIRCPTGDFMAVPNGAITLNVKDVTDYGSTALEACNVGYVIMGESITTCQADKTWSAHGSCEQCSTPMERTGDYPHANTISGASVGGLIVGIIVGVGSTVVYMRRKSPVPKSGPIKAETAQREDESGQIQMTDRNKPKNEKQQKSRANDESREVVNPSYEPVDIITTK
;
A
#
# COMPACT_ATOMS: atom_id res chain seq x y z
N MET A 1 8.15 64.46 117.07
CA MET A 1 7.40 64.78 115.84
C MET A 1 6.67 63.53 115.38
N ALA A 2 5.64 63.66 114.53
CA ALA A 2 4.92 62.50 114.00
C ALA A 2 5.84 61.62 113.13
N ARG A 3 5.49 60.34 112.96
CA ARG A 3 6.10 59.51 111.92
C ARG A 3 5.38 59.79 110.61
N ASP A 4 6.12 60.19 109.57
CA ASP A 4 5.58 60.47 108.24
C ASP A 4 5.17 59.18 107.53
N ARG A 5 3.97 58.72 107.91
CA ARG A 5 3.34 57.53 107.35
C ARG A 5 2.17 57.93 106.45
N CYS A 6 2.06 57.27 105.31
CA CYS A 6 0.79 57.21 104.58
C CYS A 6 -0.26 56.52 105.47
N LEU A 7 -1.47 57.06 105.53
CA LEU A 7 -2.55 56.47 106.34
C LEU A 7 -2.99 55.13 105.73
N VAL A 8 -2.97 54.07 106.54
CA VAL A 8 -3.62 52.81 106.21
C VAL A 8 -5.11 52.90 106.60
N SER A 9 -5.84 53.78 105.90
CA SER A 9 -7.29 53.64 105.74
C SER A 9 -7.60 52.29 105.07
N PRO A 10 -8.79 51.70 105.29
CA PRO A 10 -8.92 50.24 105.37
C PRO A 10 -8.41 49.50 104.12
N SER A 11 -7.39 48.68 104.37
CA SER A 11 -6.73 47.74 103.48
C SER A 11 -6.21 48.25 102.13
N ILE A 12 -4.89 48.08 101.93
CA ILE A 12 -4.35 47.70 100.62
C ILE A 12 -4.79 46.24 100.37
N ASN A 13 -6.08 46.05 100.09
CA ASN A 13 -6.56 44.76 99.61
C ASN A 13 -5.95 44.52 98.22
N PRO A 14 -5.63 43.26 97.87
CA PRO A 14 -5.39 42.96 96.47
C PRO A 14 -6.64 43.36 95.65
N PRO A 15 -6.47 43.88 94.43
CA PRO A 15 -7.60 44.10 93.54
C PRO A 15 -8.35 42.77 93.32
N CYS A 16 -9.66 42.83 93.07
CA CYS A 16 -10.43 41.65 92.74
C CYS A 16 -9.77 40.90 91.57
N GLN A 17 -9.55 39.59 91.73
CA GLN A 17 -8.82 38.74 90.78
C GLN A 17 -7.32 39.11 90.57
N GLY A 18 -6.69 39.78 91.53
CA GLY A 18 -5.24 39.99 91.57
C GLY A 18 -4.57 39.65 92.91
N ASN A 19 -3.30 39.99 93.04
CA ASN A 19 -2.49 39.81 94.24
C ASN A 19 -1.50 40.99 94.43
N VAL A 20 -1.17 41.30 95.68
CA VAL A 20 -0.24 42.39 96.05
C VAL A 20 1.03 41.81 96.64
N SER A 21 2.19 42.33 96.25
CA SER A 21 3.49 41.81 96.69
C SER A 21 4.41 42.93 97.21
N LEU A 22 5.01 42.66 98.38
CA LEU A 22 5.99 43.48 99.10
C LEU A 22 5.60 44.95 99.33
N VAL A 23 5.18 45.24 100.57
CA VAL A 23 5.09 46.60 101.12
C VAL A 23 6.31 46.82 102.02
N TYR A 24 7.34 47.51 101.52
CA TYR A 24 8.51 47.89 102.32
C TYR A 24 8.18 49.09 103.22
N GLY A 25 7.37 48.83 104.25
CA GLY A 25 6.92 49.82 105.23
C GLY A 25 5.81 50.76 104.71
N THR A 26 5.48 51.76 105.52
CA THR A 26 4.44 52.76 105.22
C THR A 26 4.99 54.19 105.25
N TYR A 27 6.29 54.35 105.04
CA TYR A 27 7.02 55.62 105.14
C TYR A 27 7.05 56.37 103.81
N ASN A 28 7.36 57.67 103.86
CA ASN A 28 7.59 58.49 102.66
C ASN A 28 8.73 57.85 101.82
N GLY A 29 8.43 57.42 100.59
CA GLY A 29 9.32 56.63 99.74
C GLY A 29 9.09 55.11 99.72
N SER A 30 8.16 54.55 100.51
CA SER A 30 7.74 53.15 100.37
C SER A 30 6.98 52.93 99.05
N GLU A 31 7.24 51.79 98.39
CA GLU A 31 6.54 51.37 97.17
C GLU A 31 5.65 50.13 97.44
N ALA A 32 4.62 49.96 96.61
CA ALA A 32 3.76 48.79 96.58
C ALA A 32 3.54 48.32 95.13
N SER A 33 3.70 47.01 94.89
CA SER A 33 3.61 46.38 93.58
C SER A 33 2.36 45.50 93.46
N PHE A 34 1.59 45.68 92.38
CA PHE A 34 0.36 44.95 92.09
C PHE A 34 0.53 44.02 90.89
N THR A 35 -0.09 42.85 90.97
CA THR A 35 -0.12 41.85 89.90
C THR A 35 -1.53 41.30 89.73
N CYS A 36 -1.94 40.97 88.52
CA CYS A 36 -3.23 40.35 88.25
C CYS A 36 -3.09 38.83 88.05
N ALA A 37 -4.16 38.07 88.27
CA ALA A 37 -4.16 36.63 87.97
C ALA A 37 -4.05 36.37 86.45
N LYS A 38 -3.65 35.15 86.05
CA LYS A 38 -3.57 34.78 84.62
C LYS A 38 -4.93 35.05 83.94
N GLY A 39 -4.89 35.79 82.83
CA GLY A 39 -6.09 36.19 82.09
C GLY A 39 -6.67 37.56 82.47
N TYR A 40 -6.00 38.31 83.34
CA TYR A 40 -6.39 39.66 83.74
C TYR A 40 -5.25 40.66 83.49
N ALA A 41 -5.58 41.80 82.87
CA ALA A 41 -4.68 42.92 82.64
C ALA A 41 -4.85 43.98 83.73
N ILE A 42 -3.76 44.69 84.06
CA ILE A 42 -3.76 45.73 85.08
C ILE A 42 -4.16 47.09 84.47
N ASN A 43 -5.17 47.74 85.04
CA ASN A 43 -5.63 49.05 84.63
C ASN A 43 -5.35 50.08 85.75
N GLY A 44 -4.38 50.95 85.51
CA GLY A 44 -3.81 51.88 86.49
C GLY A 44 -2.29 51.72 86.59
N SER A 45 -1.68 52.26 87.64
CA SER A 45 -0.25 52.07 87.92
C SER A 45 0.00 50.72 88.59
N ASP A 46 0.89 49.92 88.02
CA ASP A 46 1.38 48.65 88.55
C ASP A 46 2.23 48.82 89.81
N VAL A 47 3.00 49.90 89.88
CA VAL A 47 3.74 50.35 91.07
C VAL A 47 3.24 51.71 91.54
N ILE A 48 3.00 51.85 92.85
CA ILE A 48 2.66 53.14 93.49
C ILE A 48 3.64 53.46 94.63
N THR A 49 3.97 54.74 94.79
CA THR A 49 4.90 55.23 95.84
C THR A 49 4.16 56.10 96.85
N CYS A 50 4.42 55.93 98.14
CA CYS A 50 3.97 56.83 99.21
C CYS A 50 4.76 58.15 99.13
N LYS A 51 4.10 59.27 98.85
CA LYS A 51 4.67 60.62 98.75
C LYS A 51 3.84 61.60 99.57
N ASN A 52 4.46 62.24 100.57
CA ASN A 52 3.84 63.24 101.45
C ASN A 52 2.47 62.77 102.02
N HIS A 53 2.50 61.61 102.69
CA HIS A 53 1.34 60.93 103.31
C HIS A 53 0.24 60.40 102.36
N THR A 54 0.38 60.58 101.05
CA THR A 54 -0.59 60.10 100.04
C THR A 54 0.10 59.15 99.05
N TRP A 55 -0.63 58.20 98.46
CA TRP A 55 -0.11 57.35 97.39
C TRP A 55 -0.10 58.09 96.05
N SER A 56 0.90 57.82 95.19
CA SER A 56 1.08 58.51 93.91
C SER A 56 -0.04 58.28 92.88
N ALA A 57 -0.82 57.21 93.04
CA ALA A 57 -1.96 56.85 92.22
C ALA A 57 -2.97 56.03 93.06
N PRO A 58 -4.25 55.92 92.65
CA PRO A 58 -5.18 54.96 93.24
C PRO A 58 -4.71 53.51 93.02
N VAL A 59 -5.27 52.57 93.82
CA VAL A 59 -5.06 51.13 93.62
C VAL A 59 -5.59 50.74 92.22
N PRO A 60 -4.80 50.04 91.39
CA PRO A 60 -5.20 49.63 90.04
C PRO A 60 -6.29 48.55 90.08
N VAL A 61 -7.04 48.41 88.99
CA VAL A 61 -8.09 47.40 88.83
C VAL A 61 -7.61 46.32 87.86
N CYS A 62 -7.74 45.05 88.24
CA CYS A 62 -7.55 43.94 87.31
C CYS A 62 -8.82 43.78 86.46
N LEU A 63 -8.72 44.04 85.15
CA LEU A 63 -9.78 43.79 84.17
C LEU A 63 -9.48 42.48 83.45
N VAL A 64 -10.51 41.73 83.04
CA VAL A 64 -10.30 40.52 82.22
C VAL A 64 -9.66 40.93 80.88
N LEU A 65 -8.67 40.16 80.43
CA LEU A 65 -8.06 40.36 79.12
C LEU A 65 -9.11 40.08 78.04
N ASP A 66 -9.17 40.94 77.03
CA ASP A 66 -9.95 40.74 75.80
C ASP A 66 -8.98 40.50 74.64
N CYS A 67 -9.14 39.38 73.93
CA CYS A 67 -8.31 39.03 72.77
C CYS A 67 -8.80 39.68 71.46
N GLU A 68 -9.80 40.57 71.54
CA GLU A 68 -10.56 41.10 70.41
C GLU A 68 -11.15 39.99 69.52
N LEU A 69 -11.70 40.37 68.35
CA LEU A 69 -12.25 39.40 67.41
C LEU A 69 -11.13 38.54 66.79
N PRO A 70 -11.25 37.20 66.81
CA PRO A 70 -10.23 36.31 66.24
C PRO A 70 -10.04 36.56 64.73
N PRO A 71 -8.79 36.48 64.23
CA PRO A 71 -8.50 36.65 62.81
C PRO A 71 -9.18 35.55 61.97
N VAL A 72 -9.71 35.93 60.80
CA VAL A 72 -10.42 35.01 59.91
C VAL A 72 -9.43 34.35 58.94
N PRO A 73 -9.32 33.01 58.92
CA PRO A 73 -8.44 32.31 57.98
C PRO A 73 -8.78 32.62 56.52
N PRO A 74 -7.79 32.78 55.62
CA PRO A 74 -8.02 32.84 54.18
C PRO A 74 -8.78 31.60 53.70
N ASN A 75 -9.86 31.80 52.94
CA ASN A 75 -10.81 30.73 52.55
C ASN A 75 -11.43 29.96 53.72
N GLY A 76 -11.53 30.57 54.91
CA GLY A 76 -12.24 30.04 56.05
C GLY A 76 -13.28 31.00 56.65
N SER A 77 -13.70 30.66 57.86
CA SER A 77 -14.75 31.31 58.64
C SER A 77 -14.47 31.09 60.13
N VAL A 78 -15.01 31.98 60.98
CA VAL A 78 -14.84 31.92 62.43
C VAL A 78 -16.18 32.04 63.13
N ARG A 79 -16.40 31.23 64.17
CA ARG A 79 -17.59 31.29 65.01
C ARG A 79 -17.21 31.19 66.48
N LEU A 80 -17.42 32.26 67.24
CA LEU A 80 -17.34 32.23 68.70
C LEU A 80 -18.32 31.18 69.26
N ILE A 81 -17.86 30.34 70.17
CA ILE A 81 -18.70 29.40 70.94
C ILE A 81 -19.22 30.12 72.19
N SER A 82 -18.33 30.81 72.90
CA SER A 82 -18.64 31.52 74.15
C SER A 82 -19.46 32.81 73.96
N GLY A 83 -19.59 33.30 72.73
CA GLY A 83 -20.22 34.59 72.42
C GLY A 83 -19.41 35.83 72.80
N THR A 84 -18.26 35.65 73.46
CA THR A 84 -17.36 36.70 73.96
C THR A 84 -15.92 36.47 73.48
N THR A 85 -15.08 37.49 73.60
CA THR A 85 -13.67 37.52 73.18
C THR A 85 -12.66 37.56 74.33
N THR A 86 -13.14 37.50 75.58
CA THR A 86 -12.36 37.54 76.82
C THR A 86 -11.59 36.26 77.14
N TYR A 87 -10.58 36.33 78.01
CA TYR A 87 -9.75 35.19 78.42
C TYR A 87 -10.55 33.92 78.77
N GLY A 88 -10.16 32.80 78.18
CA GLY A 88 -10.86 31.52 78.27
C GLY A 88 -12.01 31.33 77.27
N SER A 89 -12.35 32.34 76.47
CA SER A 89 -13.30 32.18 75.35
C SER A 89 -12.78 31.24 74.28
N VAL A 90 -13.71 30.54 73.63
CA VAL A 90 -13.42 29.54 72.59
C VAL A 90 -14.10 29.94 71.27
N ALA A 91 -13.37 29.81 70.17
CA ALA A 91 -13.86 29.97 68.80
C ALA A 91 -13.64 28.68 68.01
N VAL A 92 -14.54 28.36 67.07
CA VAL A 92 -14.28 27.36 66.03
C VAL A 92 -13.77 28.08 64.79
N LEU A 93 -12.63 27.61 64.27
CA LEU A 93 -12.10 27.98 62.97
C LEU A 93 -12.47 26.88 61.97
N ALA A 94 -13.06 27.25 60.82
CA ALA A 94 -13.58 26.30 59.84
C ALA A 94 -13.34 26.76 58.41
N CYS A 95 -12.72 25.89 57.59
CA CYS A 95 -12.47 26.16 56.17
C CYS A 95 -13.75 26.04 55.32
N ASN A 96 -13.81 26.83 54.25
CA ASN A 96 -14.93 26.85 53.31
C ASN A 96 -14.94 25.61 52.41
N THR A 97 -16.09 25.31 51.81
CA THR A 97 -16.29 24.16 50.92
C THR A 97 -15.26 24.13 49.78
N GLY A 98 -14.56 23.00 49.61
CA GLY A 98 -13.47 22.83 48.64
C GLY A 98 -12.07 22.93 49.24
N PHE A 99 -11.96 23.31 50.51
CA PHE A 99 -10.72 23.34 51.29
C PHE A 99 -10.80 22.32 52.44
N GLU A 100 -9.66 21.83 52.92
CA GLU A 100 -9.57 20.97 54.10
C GLU A 100 -8.79 21.66 55.23
N PRO A 101 -9.36 21.77 56.44
CA PRO A 101 -8.60 22.07 57.64
C PRO A 101 -7.89 20.81 58.15
N GLY A 102 -6.82 20.98 58.94
CA GLY A 102 -6.09 19.87 59.57
C GLY A 102 -6.80 19.23 60.78
N LEU A 103 -8.12 18.98 60.66
CA LEU A 103 -9.15 18.90 61.73
C LEU A 103 -9.74 20.27 62.12
N PRO A 104 -10.97 20.34 62.68
CA PRO A 104 -11.54 21.60 63.17
C PRO A 104 -10.76 22.10 64.39
N GLU A 105 -9.99 23.16 64.21
CA GLU A 105 -9.24 23.78 65.30
C GLU A 105 -10.13 24.69 66.14
N TYR A 106 -10.16 24.38 67.43
CA TYR A 106 -10.63 25.27 68.47
C TYR A 106 -9.52 26.27 68.78
N SER A 107 -9.80 27.56 68.58
CA SER A 107 -8.92 28.63 69.02
C SER A 107 -9.39 29.13 70.40
N TYR A 108 -8.45 29.39 71.30
CA TYR A 108 -8.71 29.82 72.66
C TYR A 108 -8.12 31.21 72.88
N CYS A 109 -8.82 32.08 73.61
CA CYS A 109 -8.25 33.35 74.06
C CYS A 109 -7.38 33.10 75.31
N ASP A 110 -6.05 33.11 75.13
CA ASP A 110 -5.05 33.05 76.20
C ASP A 110 -4.34 34.42 76.34
N VAL A 111 -3.31 34.53 77.18
CA VAL A 111 -2.65 35.79 77.55
C VAL A 111 -1.95 36.51 76.39
N ASP A 112 -1.55 35.77 75.36
CA ASP A 112 -0.90 36.29 74.15
C ASP A 112 -1.88 36.45 72.97
N GLY A 113 -3.20 36.30 73.22
CA GLY A 113 -4.25 36.38 72.21
C GLY A 113 -4.85 35.02 71.82
N TRP A 114 -5.36 34.93 70.60
CA TRP A 114 -6.00 33.71 70.07
C TRP A 114 -4.96 32.66 69.62
N THR A 115 -4.97 31.49 70.27
CA THR A 115 -3.94 30.45 70.14
C THR A 115 -3.69 29.97 68.70
N ASN A 116 -4.74 29.84 67.89
CA ASN A 116 -4.66 29.21 66.56
C ASN A 116 -4.89 30.27 65.46
N SER A 117 -4.19 31.39 65.57
CA SER A 117 -4.36 32.58 64.70
C SER A 117 -3.74 32.45 63.29
N THR A 118 -3.05 31.34 62.99
CA THR A 118 -2.23 31.16 61.78
C THR A 118 -2.67 30.00 60.87
N ILE A 119 -3.95 29.63 60.89
CA ILE A 119 -4.46 28.52 60.05
C ILE A 119 -4.55 28.96 58.58
N GLU A 120 -3.99 28.14 57.68
CA GLU A 120 -4.20 28.23 56.24
C GLU A 120 -5.12 27.12 55.73
N CYS A 121 -6.24 27.49 55.10
CA CYS A 121 -7.12 26.53 54.44
C CYS A 121 -6.53 26.08 53.11
N GLN A 122 -6.13 24.81 53.02
CA GLN A 122 -5.51 24.23 51.83
C GLN A 122 -6.55 23.57 50.91
N VAL A 123 -6.33 23.62 49.58
CA VAL A 123 -7.30 23.11 48.58
C VAL A 123 -7.40 21.58 48.64
N LYS A 124 -8.63 21.06 48.61
CA LYS A 124 -8.91 19.62 48.63
C LYS A 124 -8.47 18.91 47.34
N SER A 125 -7.21 18.47 47.30
CA SER A 125 -6.63 17.77 46.16
C SER A 125 -7.11 16.31 46.05
N TYR A 126 -8.13 16.08 45.22
CA TYR A 126 -8.50 14.72 44.81
C TYR A 126 -7.45 14.15 43.85
N HIS A 127 -6.49 13.38 44.40
CA HIS A 127 -5.50 12.65 43.61
C HIS A 127 -6.14 11.51 42.81
N ILE A 128 -6.71 11.85 41.65
CA ILE A 128 -7.10 10.87 40.62
C ILE A 128 -5.83 10.12 40.18
N PRO A 129 -5.76 8.78 40.30
CA PRO A 129 -4.62 8.01 39.81
C PRO A 129 -4.44 8.25 38.31
N LYS A 130 -3.29 8.82 37.94
CA LYS A 130 -2.85 8.94 36.55
C LYS A 130 -1.93 7.77 36.25
N CYS A 131 -2.17 7.07 35.15
CA CYS A 131 -1.20 6.11 34.63
C CYS A 131 0.00 6.84 34.00
N PRO A 132 1.17 6.19 33.88
CA PRO A 132 2.34 6.76 33.20
C PRO A 132 2.04 7.15 31.75
N ALA A 133 2.87 8.05 31.19
CA ALA A 133 2.89 8.27 29.75
C ALA A 133 3.29 6.98 29.02
N VAL A 134 2.79 6.80 27.80
CA VAL A 134 3.03 5.62 26.96
C VAL A 134 3.45 6.10 25.59
N ASP A 135 4.61 5.63 25.13
CA ASP A 135 5.09 5.94 23.79
C ASP A 135 4.26 5.23 22.71
N PRO A 136 3.99 5.88 21.57
CA PRO A 136 3.27 5.25 20.47
C PRO A 136 4.10 4.08 19.89
N PRO A 137 3.45 3.01 19.41
CA PRO A 137 4.16 1.90 18.80
C PRO A 137 4.97 2.36 17.57
N SER A 138 6.15 1.78 17.38
CA SER A 138 6.99 2.06 16.20
C SER A 138 6.23 1.76 14.92
N ASN A 139 6.15 2.73 14.00
CA ASN A 139 5.30 2.70 12.81
C ASN A 139 3.78 2.62 13.07
N GLY A 140 3.33 3.16 14.20
CA GLY A 140 1.92 3.38 14.51
C GLY A 140 1.65 4.68 15.26
N ASN A 141 0.52 4.71 15.95
CA ASN A 141 0.07 5.76 16.85
C ASN A 141 -0.74 5.16 18.02
N ILE A 142 -1.03 5.97 19.04
CA ILE A 142 -1.97 5.64 20.12
C ILE A 142 -2.83 6.87 20.42
N SER A 143 -4.12 6.66 20.69
CA SER A 143 -5.07 7.69 21.12
C SER A 143 -5.76 7.26 22.41
N PHE A 144 -6.12 8.21 23.28
CA PHE A 144 -6.67 7.92 24.61
C PHE A 144 -8.09 8.48 24.74
N SER A 145 -9.03 7.68 25.24
CA SER A 145 -10.43 8.09 25.42
C SER A 145 -10.61 9.19 26.46
N ASN A 146 -9.80 9.20 27.53
CA ASN A 146 -9.80 10.21 28.57
C ASN A 146 -8.38 10.45 29.13
N GLY A 147 -7.43 10.78 28.25
CA GLY A 147 -6.05 11.08 28.63
C GLY A 147 -5.38 9.96 29.44
N PRO A 148 -4.52 10.29 30.43
CA PRO A 148 -3.84 9.30 31.28
C PRO A 148 -4.63 8.95 32.57
N PHE A 149 -5.92 9.29 32.66
CA PHE A 149 -6.69 9.11 33.90
C PHE A 149 -7.22 7.68 34.11
N ASN A 150 -7.49 7.31 35.36
CA ASN A 150 -8.13 6.03 35.70
C ASN A 150 -9.42 5.79 34.89
N GLY A 151 -9.57 4.58 34.33
CA GLY A 151 -10.65 4.22 33.41
C GLY A 151 -10.45 4.64 31.93
N SER A 152 -9.39 5.39 31.60
CA SER A 152 -9.06 5.73 30.21
C SER A 152 -8.59 4.50 29.43
N VAL A 153 -8.96 4.43 28.15
CA VAL A 153 -8.54 3.39 27.21
C VAL A 153 -7.64 4.01 26.15
N GLY A 154 -6.43 3.49 26.04
CA GLY A 154 -5.50 3.76 24.95
C GLY A 154 -5.74 2.78 23.80
N THR A 155 -6.10 3.28 22.62
CA THR A 155 -6.32 2.49 21.40
C THR A 155 -5.18 2.74 20.42
N SER A 156 -4.51 1.67 20.00
CA SER A 156 -3.39 1.75 19.06
C SER A 156 -3.85 1.62 17.60
N GLY A 157 -3.12 2.26 16.69
CA GLY A 157 -3.24 2.08 15.24
C GLY A 157 -1.87 1.92 14.60
N CYS A 158 -1.82 1.35 13.41
CA CYS A 158 -0.59 1.23 12.61
C CYS A 158 -0.64 2.12 11.37
N LYS A 159 0.52 2.51 10.86
CA LYS A 159 0.66 3.23 9.59
C LYS A 159 0.32 2.32 8.42
N GLU A 160 0.02 2.95 7.28
CA GLU A 160 -0.20 2.27 6.00
C GLU A 160 0.92 1.27 5.68
N GLY A 161 0.55 0.05 5.30
CA GLY A 161 1.48 -1.08 5.09
C GLY A 161 1.85 -1.89 6.34
N TYR A 162 1.41 -1.51 7.53
CA TYR A 162 1.67 -2.22 8.79
C TYR A 162 0.37 -2.77 9.43
N LYS A 163 0.47 -3.92 10.12
CA LYS A 163 -0.60 -4.57 10.89
C LYS A 163 -0.28 -4.57 12.38
N ILE A 164 -1.32 -4.59 13.22
CA ILE A 164 -1.18 -4.75 14.67
C ILE A 164 -0.83 -6.20 15.01
N SER A 165 0.15 -6.37 15.88
CA SER A 165 0.57 -7.64 16.48
C SER A 165 0.55 -7.50 18.01
N GLY A 166 -0.22 -8.35 18.70
CA GLY A 166 -0.57 -8.19 20.11
C GLY A 166 -1.91 -7.47 20.34
N ASN A 167 -2.15 -7.00 21.56
CA ASN A 167 -3.42 -6.36 21.93
C ASN A 167 -3.49 -4.90 21.42
N GLN A 168 -4.58 -4.56 20.72
CA GLN A 168 -4.79 -3.20 20.20
C GLN A 168 -5.05 -2.16 21.30
N THR A 169 -5.61 -2.56 22.45
CA THR A 169 -6.03 -1.64 23.52
C THR A 169 -5.35 -1.89 24.86
N ILE A 170 -5.10 -0.81 25.59
CA ILE A 170 -4.64 -0.82 26.98
C ILE A 170 -5.60 0.03 27.83
N THR A 171 -5.91 -0.42 29.04
CA THR A 171 -6.82 0.29 29.96
C THR A 171 -6.06 0.74 31.20
N CYS A 172 -6.23 2.00 31.60
CA CYS A 172 -5.68 2.54 32.83
C CYS A 172 -6.55 2.10 34.01
N SER A 173 -5.99 1.36 34.96
CA SER A 173 -6.65 0.90 36.19
C SER A 173 -5.78 1.22 37.40
N ASN A 174 -6.29 2.07 38.29
CA ASN A 174 -5.64 2.49 39.54
C ASN A 174 -4.18 2.95 39.37
N GLY A 175 -3.89 3.67 38.28
CA GLY A 175 -2.55 4.19 37.97
C GLY A 175 -1.62 3.22 37.23
N THR A 176 -2.08 2.02 36.86
CA THR A 176 -1.33 1.05 36.06
C THR A 176 -2.05 0.74 34.73
N TRP A 177 -1.31 0.63 33.63
CA TRP A 177 -1.88 0.17 32.35
C TRP A 177 -2.01 -1.36 32.31
N SER A 178 -3.08 -1.87 31.71
CA SER A 178 -3.39 -3.31 31.63
C SER A 178 -2.45 -4.13 30.72
N GLY A 179 -1.40 -3.53 30.17
CA GLY A 179 -0.49 -4.16 29.21
C GLY A 179 0.47 -3.15 28.58
N GLN A 180 1.29 -3.63 27.65
CA GLN A 180 2.18 -2.82 26.80
C GLN A 180 1.48 -2.49 25.47
N THR A 181 2.02 -1.52 24.73
CA THR A 181 1.59 -1.23 23.35
C THR A 181 1.91 -2.40 22.41
N PRO A 182 1.07 -2.65 21.39
CA PRO A 182 1.31 -3.69 20.39
C PRO A 182 2.49 -3.33 19.48
N VAL A 183 3.01 -4.33 18.76
CA VAL A 183 3.99 -4.11 17.70
C VAL A 183 3.26 -3.86 16.38
N CYS A 184 3.62 -2.82 15.64
CA CYS A 184 3.22 -2.68 14.25
C CYS A 184 4.21 -3.41 13.34
N GLU A 185 3.83 -4.60 12.88
CA GLU A 185 4.61 -5.41 11.94
C GLU A 185 4.32 -4.99 10.50
N LEU A 186 5.32 -4.97 9.63
CA LEU A 186 5.09 -4.75 8.20
C LEU A 186 4.24 -5.92 7.66
N ILE A 187 3.17 -5.63 6.90
CA ILE A 187 2.23 -6.64 6.43
C ILE A 187 2.94 -7.65 5.54
N ASP A 188 2.66 -8.93 5.79
CA ASP A 188 3.23 -10.09 5.10
C ASP A 188 2.14 -10.78 4.30
N CYS A 189 2.37 -11.00 3.00
CA CYS A 189 1.44 -11.70 2.11
C CYS A 189 1.66 -13.23 2.12
N GLY A 190 2.63 -13.73 2.88
CA GLY A 190 3.08 -15.12 2.87
C GLY A 190 3.75 -15.50 1.54
N SER A 191 4.06 -16.78 1.37
CA SER A 191 4.61 -17.30 0.12
C SER A 191 3.62 -17.14 -1.04
N PRO A 192 3.99 -16.54 -2.18
CA PRO A 192 3.12 -16.44 -3.34
C PRO A 192 2.79 -17.83 -3.91
N VAL A 193 1.50 -18.10 -4.16
CA VAL A 193 1.03 -19.39 -4.65
C VAL A 193 1.25 -19.50 -6.18
N PRO A 194 1.98 -20.51 -6.69
CA PRO A 194 2.14 -20.72 -8.12
C PRO A 194 0.82 -21.11 -8.79
N THR A 195 0.48 -20.46 -9.90
CA THR A 195 -0.61 -20.91 -10.78
C THR A 195 -0.20 -22.17 -11.57
N PRO A 196 -1.15 -22.97 -12.10
CA PRO A 196 -0.82 -24.15 -12.89
C PRO A 196 0.17 -23.86 -14.03
N LYS A 197 1.17 -24.72 -14.19
CA LYS A 197 2.22 -24.61 -15.21
C LYS A 197 3.11 -23.36 -15.09
N SER A 198 3.19 -22.76 -13.90
CA SER A 198 4.16 -21.73 -13.53
C SER A 198 5.13 -22.19 -12.43
N ASN A 199 6.24 -21.47 -12.29
CA ASN A 199 7.11 -21.45 -11.12
C ASN A 199 7.14 -20.00 -10.60
N VAL A 200 7.32 -19.79 -9.30
CA VAL A 200 7.40 -18.44 -8.73
C VAL A 200 8.70 -18.25 -7.97
N LYS A 201 9.46 -17.20 -8.33
CA LYS A 201 10.70 -16.78 -7.66
C LYS A 201 10.40 -15.53 -6.83
N TYR A 202 10.76 -15.55 -5.55
CA TYR A 202 10.56 -14.44 -4.62
C TYR A 202 11.69 -14.38 -3.59
N GLY A 203 11.83 -13.23 -2.94
CA GLY A 203 12.74 -13.02 -1.80
C GLY A 203 11.93 -12.83 -0.53
N GLU A 204 11.76 -11.59 -0.08
CA GLU A 204 10.81 -11.25 0.98
C GLU A 204 9.36 -11.34 0.52
N THR A 205 8.45 -11.49 1.48
CA THR A 205 7.00 -11.65 1.30
C THR A 205 6.17 -10.46 1.80
N LYS A 206 6.83 -9.40 2.28
CA LYS A 206 6.20 -8.23 2.91
C LYS A 206 5.75 -7.18 1.89
N VAL A 207 4.86 -6.26 2.27
CA VAL A 207 4.29 -5.23 1.38
C VAL A 207 5.36 -4.48 0.59
N GLY A 208 5.13 -4.36 -0.73
CA GLY A 208 6.08 -3.80 -1.69
C GLY A 208 7.09 -4.81 -2.26
N SER A 209 7.25 -5.99 -1.64
CA SER A 209 8.06 -7.09 -2.19
C SER A 209 7.46 -7.60 -3.50
N LYS A 210 8.32 -8.13 -4.37
CA LYS A 210 7.97 -8.60 -5.71
C LYS A 210 8.30 -10.08 -5.88
N ALA A 211 7.47 -10.77 -6.65
CA ALA A 211 7.68 -12.15 -7.05
C ALA A 211 7.49 -12.27 -8.57
N VAL A 212 8.37 -13.02 -9.23
CA VAL A 212 8.41 -13.19 -10.69
C VAL A 212 7.91 -14.59 -11.05
N VAL A 213 7.07 -14.67 -12.07
CA VAL A 213 6.38 -15.89 -12.51
C VAL A 213 7.01 -16.41 -13.81
N ASP A 214 7.74 -17.51 -13.73
CA ASP A 214 8.32 -18.21 -14.89
C ASP A 214 7.38 -19.33 -15.34
N CYS A 215 6.79 -19.22 -16.53
CA CYS A 215 6.02 -20.32 -17.11
C CYS A 215 6.91 -21.54 -17.44
N THR A 216 6.36 -22.74 -17.21
CA THR A 216 7.03 -24.00 -17.53
C THR A 216 7.14 -24.21 -19.05
N THR A 217 8.09 -25.05 -19.48
CA THR A 217 8.36 -25.32 -20.92
C THR A 217 7.08 -25.64 -21.70
N GLY A 218 6.83 -24.89 -22.78
CA GLY A 218 5.61 -24.99 -23.57
C GLY A 218 4.44 -24.13 -23.06
N TYR A 219 4.70 -23.15 -22.19
CA TYR A 219 3.73 -22.16 -21.73
C TYR A 219 4.31 -20.74 -21.77
N GLU A 220 3.47 -19.75 -22.09
CA GLU A 220 3.78 -18.31 -22.10
C GLU A 220 2.87 -17.56 -21.10
N ILE A 221 3.28 -16.35 -20.71
CA ILE A 221 2.57 -15.54 -19.71
C ILE A 221 1.32 -14.90 -20.32
N ASN A 222 0.16 -15.14 -19.70
CA ASN A 222 -1.13 -14.59 -20.11
C ASN A 222 -1.36 -13.20 -19.49
N GLY A 223 -0.60 -12.20 -19.96
CA GLY A 223 -0.71 -10.83 -19.44
C GLY A 223 0.36 -9.88 -19.98
N ALA A 224 0.41 -8.69 -19.40
CA ALA A 224 1.41 -7.66 -19.72
C ALA A 224 2.59 -7.60 -18.73
N THR A 225 2.61 -8.45 -17.71
CA THR A 225 3.65 -8.51 -16.67
C THR A 225 3.86 -9.95 -16.19
N ASP A 226 5.10 -10.27 -15.86
CA ASP A 226 5.58 -11.48 -15.18
C ASP A 226 5.59 -11.33 -13.65
N THR A 227 5.47 -10.10 -13.16
CA THR A 227 5.76 -9.72 -11.79
C THR A 227 4.48 -9.40 -11.03
N MET A 228 4.26 -10.12 -9.92
CA MET A 228 3.26 -9.80 -8.89
C MET A 228 3.92 -9.09 -7.71
N MET A 229 3.15 -8.30 -6.96
CA MET A 229 3.63 -7.54 -5.80
C MET A 229 2.77 -7.83 -4.57
N CYS A 230 3.37 -7.86 -3.38
CA CYS A 230 2.63 -7.96 -2.12
C CYS A 230 1.92 -6.63 -1.81
N ARG A 231 0.60 -6.67 -1.68
CA ARG A 231 -0.29 -5.51 -1.52
C ARG A 231 -0.73 -5.32 -0.07
N GLN A 232 -1.17 -4.10 0.27
CA GLN A 232 -1.55 -3.71 1.62
C GLN A 232 -2.70 -4.54 2.25
N ASN A 233 -3.51 -5.22 1.43
CA ASN A 233 -4.55 -6.13 1.89
C ASN A 233 -4.02 -7.53 2.29
N GLY A 234 -2.69 -7.73 2.31
CA GLY A 234 -2.07 -9.02 2.65
C GLY A 234 -2.17 -10.07 1.54
N THR A 235 -2.43 -9.68 0.29
CA THR A 235 -2.42 -10.60 -0.86
C THR A 235 -1.41 -10.17 -1.92
N TRP A 236 -0.84 -11.15 -2.61
CA TRP A 236 -0.12 -10.91 -3.86
C TRP A 236 -1.08 -10.47 -4.97
N GLY A 237 -0.58 -9.69 -5.92
CA GLY A 237 -1.29 -9.46 -7.18
C GLY A 237 -0.56 -8.55 -8.17
N PRO A 238 -0.94 -8.51 -9.46
CA PRO A 238 -2.09 -9.21 -10.04
C PRO A 238 -1.92 -10.73 -10.05
N GLU A 239 -3.01 -11.46 -10.24
CA GLU A 239 -2.93 -12.89 -10.59
C GLU A 239 -2.33 -13.02 -12.00
N ILE A 240 -1.39 -13.95 -12.16
CA ILE A 240 -0.65 -14.16 -13.41
C ILE A 240 -0.81 -15.63 -13.77
N THR A 241 -1.37 -15.90 -14.95
CA THR A 241 -1.61 -17.26 -15.44
C THR A 241 -0.70 -17.59 -16.62
N CYS A 242 -0.42 -18.89 -16.81
CA CYS A 242 0.36 -19.38 -17.95
C CYS A 242 -0.57 -20.04 -18.98
N PHE A 243 -0.57 -19.56 -20.23
CA PHE A 243 -1.28 -20.22 -21.33
C PHE A 243 -0.32 -21.17 -22.07
N LYS A 244 -0.82 -22.32 -22.55
CA LYS A 244 0.00 -23.25 -23.35
C LYS A 244 0.44 -22.52 -24.63
N THR A 245 1.73 -22.47 -24.91
CA THR A 245 2.22 -21.90 -26.17
C THR A 245 1.53 -22.57 -27.34
N GLY A 246 1.43 -21.86 -28.47
CA GLY A 246 0.84 -22.40 -29.67
C GLY A 246 1.48 -23.71 -30.11
N CYS A 247 0.77 -24.38 -31.00
CA CYS A 247 1.30 -25.49 -31.77
C CYS A 247 2.54 -25.02 -32.53
N THR A 248 3.49 -25.92 -32.75
CA THR A 248 4.62 -25.65 -33.64
C THR A 248 4.13 -25.18 -35.00
N ASP A 249 4.87 -24.28 -35.65
CA ASP A 249 4.55 -23.86 -37.00
C ASP A 249 4.47 -25.08 -37.94
N LEU A 250 3.59 -25.00 -38.94
CA LEU A 250 3.37 -26.10 -39.87
C LEU A 250 4.48 -26.10 -40.92
N THR A 251 5.14 -27.25 -41.06
CA THR A 251 6.09 -27.48 -42.14
C THR A 251 5.43 -27.24 -43.50
N ALA A 252 6.19 -26.72 -44.47
CA ALA A 252 5.67 -26.42 -45.79
C ALA A 252 5.01 -27.66 -46.44
N ILE A 253 3.73 -27.54 -46.79
CA ILE A 253 2.97 -28.60 -47.45
C ILE A 253 3.23 -28.60 -48.96
N ASN A 254 3.39 -29.79 -49.54
CA ASN A 254 3.53 -29.95 -50.98
C ASN A 254 2.26 -29.49 -51.71
N ASN A 255 2.42 -28.59 -52.67
CA ASN A 255 1.37 -28.11 -53.57
C ASN A 255 0.15 -27.45 -52.88
N GLY A 256 0.38 -26.82 -51.73
CA GLY A 256 -0.61 -25.97 -51.08
C GLY A 256 0.04 -24.90 -50.20
N LYS A 257 -0.78 -24.11 -49.53
CA LYS A 257 -0.37 -23.02 -48.65
C LYS A 257 -1.28 -22.95 -47.42
N TYR A 258 -0.65 -22.85 -46.26
CA TYR A 258 -1.33 -22.54 -45.00
C TYR A 258 -1.56 -21.03 -44.83
N THR A 259 -2.71 -20.65 -44.29
CA THR A 259 -3.09 -19.28 -43.95
C THR A 259 -3.54 -19.23 -42.50
N PHE A 260 -2.82 -18.48 -41.66
CA PHE A 260 -3.11 -18.32 -40.23
C PHE A 260 -3.93 -17.05 -39.99
N TYR A 261 -4.96 -17.14 -39.13
CA TYR A 261 -5.80 -16.00 -38.76
C TYR A 261 -5.32 -15.32 -37.45
N ALA A 262 -4.00 -15.25 -37.23
CA ALA A 262 -3.38 -14.60 -36.08
C ALA A 262 -1.90 -14.25 -36.35
N ASP A 263 -1.40 -13.14 -35.78
CA ASP A 263 0.00 -12.70 -35.90
C ASP A 263 1.00 -13.60 -35.15
N LYS A 264 0.50 -14.44 -34.24
CA LYS A 264 1.25 -15.46 -33.51
C LYS A 264 0.38 -16.70 -33.32
N ILE A 265 0.98 -17.89 -33.47
CA ILE A 265 0.30 -19.15 -33.18
C ILE A 265 0.14 -19.28 -31.67
N ARG A 266 -1.10 -19.46 -31.21
CA ARG A 266 -1.50 -19.70 -29.82
C ARG A 266 -2.43 -20.91 -29.76
N ASN A 267 -2.76 -21.38 -28.56
CA ASN A 267 -3.92 -22.25 -28.40
C ASN A 267 -5.19 -21.51 -28.93
N LYS A 268 -6.07 -22.22 -29.62
CA LYS A 268 -7.22 -21.74 -30.41
C LYS A 268 -6.89 -20.92 -31.67
N THR A 269 -5.63 -20.83 -32.10
CA THR A 269 -5.34 -20.36 -33.48
C THR A 269 -5.89 -21.37 -34.49
N THR A 270 -6.64 -20.86 -35.47
CA THR A 270 -7.09 -21.62 -36.64
C THR A 270 -6.17 -21.34 -37.83
N VAL A 271 -5.94 -22.39 -38.64
CA VAL A 271 -5.25 -22.33 -39.92
C VAL A 271 -6.13 -22.93 -41.02
N THR A 272 -6.11 -22.36 -42.22
CA THR A 272 -6.72 -22.95 -43.42
C THR A 272 -5.67 -23.36 -44.45
N LEU A 273 -5.95 -24.41 -45.20
CA LEU A 273 -5.17 -24.95 -46.31
C LEU A 273 -5.85 -24.60 -47.64
N ALA A 274 -5.18 -23.82 -48.48
CA ALA A 274 -5.54 -23.66 -49.88
C ALA A 274 -4.57 -24.50 -50.75
N CYS A 275 -5.09 -25.23 -51.73
CA CYS A 275 -4.25 -25.97 -52.67
C CYS A 275 -3.83 -25.10 -53.88
N ASN A 276 -2.68 -25.41 -54.46
CA ASN A 276 -2.18 -24.75 -55.66
C ASN A 276 -2.98 -25.21 -56.89
N ASN A 277 -2.97 -24.41 -57.97
CA ASN A 277 -3.61 -24.78 -59.24
C ASN A 277 -3.15 -26.16 -59.72
N GLY A 278 -4.12 -26.99 -60.15
CA GLY A 278 -3.89 -28.39 -60.50
C GLY A 278 -3.93 -29.38 -59.33
N TYR A 279 -4.22 -28.90 -58.12
CA TYR A 279 -4.41 -29.74 -56.93
C TYR A 279 -5.76 -29.48 -56.26
N THR A 280 -6.37 -30.55 -55.76
CA THR A 280 -7.66 -30.57 -55.05
C THR A 280 -7.41 -30.84 -53.57
N LEU A 281 -8.25 -30.27 -52.71
CA LEU A 281 -8.27 -30.66 -51.31
C LEU A 281 -8.80 -32.10 -51.16
N SER A 282 -8.18 -32.86 -50.26
CA SER A 282 -8.61 -34.18 -49.79
C SER A 282 -8.66 -34.16 -48.26
N GLY A 283 -9.86 -34.30 -47.69
CA GLY A 283 -10.11 -34.09 -46.26
C GLY A 283 -10.68 -32.70 -45.95
N VAL A 284 -10.34 -32.16 -44.78
CA VAL A 284 -10.84 -30.86 -44.29
C VAL A 284 -9.88 -29.72 -44.60
N ASP A 285 -10.42 -28.53 -44.87
CA ASP A 285 -9.68 -27.33 -45.25
C ASP A 285 -8.99 -26.63 -44.06
N SER A 286 -9.40 -26.96 -42.84
CA SER A 286 -9.12 -26.17 -41.65
C SER A 286 -8.64 -27.03 -40.49
N SER A 287 -7.80 -26.44 -39.64
CA SER A 287 -7.30 -27.05 -38.40
C SER A 287 -7.25 -26.03 -37.28
N VAL A 288 -7.57 -26.48 -36.08
CA VAL A 288 -7.52 -25.69 -34.85
C VAL A 288 -6.39 -26.23 -33.97
N CYS A 289 -5.58 -25.32 -33.44
CA CYS A 289 -4.56 -25.66 -32.48
C CYS A 289 -5.13 -25.80 -31.06
N ASP A 290 -5.17 -27.00 -30.48
CA ASP A 290 -5.32 -27.19 -29.02
C ASP A 290 -3.99 -27.66 -28.39
N GLY A 291 -2.92 -26.93 -28.73
CA GLY A 291 -1.54 -27.29 -28.39
C GLY A 291 -1.03 -28.58 -29.05
N SER A 292 -1.80 -29.15 -29.97
CA SER A 292 -1.40 -29.87 -31.18
C SER A 292 -2.44 -29.51 -32.27
N TRP A 293 -2.04 -29.47 -33.54
CA TRP A 293 -2.96 -29.21 -34.64
C TRP A 293 -3.95 -30.37 -34.81
N SER A 294 -5.24 -30.08 -34.97
CA SER A 294 -6.21 -31.10 -35.41
C SER A 294 -5.88 -31.59 -36.82
N LYS A 295 -6.36 -32.79 -37.20
CA LYS A 295 -6.14 -33.35 -38.54
C LYS A 295 -6.60 -32.35 -39.62
N ILE A 296 -5.69 -31.98 -40.51
CA ILE A 296 -5.95 -31.19 -41.72
C ILE A 296 -5.90 -32.09 -42.97
N GLY A 297 -6.51 -31.64 -44.06
CA GLY A 297 -6.44 -32.30 -45.36
C GLY A 297 -5.08 -32.19 -46.05
N ILE A 298 -4.99 -32.79 -47.24
CA ILE A 298 -3.82 -32.72 -48.13
C ILE A 298 -4.22 -32.26 -49.53
N CYS A 299 -3.25 -31.80 -50.31
CA CYS A 299 -3.45 -31.39 -51.70
C CYS A 299 -3.07 -32.53 -52.66
N GLU A 300 -4.08 -33.21 -53.19
CA GLU A 300 -3.94 -34.29 -54.16
C GLU A 300 -3.96 -33.73 -55.60
N LYS A 301 -3.25 -34.37 -56.54
CA LYS A 301 -3.20 -33.89 -57.92
C LYS A 301 -4.54 -34.15 -58.63
N ILE A 302 -5.11 -33.11 -59.25
CA ILE A 302 -6.33 -33.22 -60.04
C ILE A 302 -6.05 -34.10 -61.26
N ARG A 303 -6.89 -35.11 -61.47
CA ARG A 303 -6.89 -35.98 -62.64
C ARG A 303 -8.30 -36.15 -63.17
N CYS A 304 -8.45 -36.00 -64.47
CA CYS A 304 -9.71 -36.23 -65.18
C CYS A 304 -9.84 -37.70 -65.60
N PRO A 305 -11.07 -38.23 -65.78
CA PRO A 305 -11.30 -39.63 -66.12
C PRO A 305 -10.76 -40.01 -67.50
N THR A 306 -10.27 -41.25 -67.61
CA THR A 306 -9.80 -41.90 -68.84
C THR A 306 -10.79 -42.94 -69.40
N GLY A 307 -11.95 -43.13 -68.75
CA GLY A 307 -12.96 -44.11 -69.14
C GLY A 307 -13.94 -43.56 -70.17
N ASP A 308 -15.23 -43.83 -69.93
CA ASP A 308 -16.36 -43.61 -70.84
C ASP A 308 -16.45 -42.20 -71.48
N PHE A 309 -15.84 -41.18 -70.86
CA PHE A 309 -15.75 -39.83 -71.45
C PHE A 309 -15.03 -39.80 -72.81
N MET A 310 -14.09 -40.71 -73.08
CA MET A 310 -13.35 -40.72 -74.37
C MET A 310 -14.13 -41.34 -75.54
N ALA A 311 -15.38 -41.77 -75.32
CA ALA A 311 -16.22 -42.44 -76.31
C ALA A 311 -17.12 -41.46 -77.09
N VAL A 312 -16.56 -40.82 -78.14
CA VAL A 312 -17.32 -39.95 -79.06
C VAL A 312 -18.02 -40.79 -80.14
N PRO A 313 -19.35 -40.69 -80.34
CA PRO A 313 -20.04 -41.36 -81.44
C PRO A 313 -19.49 -40.91 -82.79
N ASN A 314 -19.07 -41.87 -83.62
CA ASN A 314 -18.41 -41.63 -84.92
C ASN A 314 -17.10 -40.82 -84.86
N GLY A 315 -16.40 -40.82 -83.72
CA GLY A 315 -15.07 -40.24 -83.56
C GLY A 315 -14.24 -40.94 -82.49
N ALA A 316 -13.15 -40.30 -82.10
CA ALA A 316 -12.29 -40.71 -80.98
C ALA A 316 -11.57 -39.50 -80.37
N ILE A 317 -11.43 -39.50 -79.04
CA ILE A 317 -10.59 -38.54 -78.31
C ILE A 317 -9.20 -39.16 -78.10
N THR A 318 -8.16 -38.47 -78.56
CA THR A 318 -6.76 -38.89 -78.44
C THR A 318 -6.01 -37.96 -77.48
N LEU A 319 -5.39 -38.52 -76.44
CA LEU A 319 -4.54 -37.76 -75.53
C LEU A 319 -3.24 -37.30 -76.23
N ASN A 320 -2.93 -36.01 -76.16
CA ASN A 320 -1.72 -35.44 -76.78
C ASN A 320 -0.41 -35.89 -76.10
N VAL A 321 -0.50 -36.51 -74.92
CA VAL A 321 0.63 -37.05 -74.14
C VAL A 321 0.24 -38.42 -73.61
N LYS A 322 1.17 -39.38 -73.60
CA LYS A 322 0.93 -40.70 -73.01
C LYS A 322 0.57 -40.58 -71.52
N ASP A 323 -0.59 -41.12 -71.17
CA ASP A 323 -0.97 -41.55 -69.82
C ASP A 323 -0.99 -40.46 -68.73
N VAL A 324 -1.20 -39.20 -69.11
CA VAL A 324 -1.34 -38.06 -68.18
C VAL A 324 -2.65 -37.31 -68.42
N THR A 325 -3.63 -37.53 -67.54
CA THR A 325 -4.88 -36.75 -67.46
C THR A 325 -4.89 -35.75 -66.31
N ASP A 326 -3.70 -35.29 -65.89
CA ASP A 326 -3.57 -34.25 -64.86
C ASP A 326 -4.17 -32.91 -65.34
N TYR A 327 -4.57 -32.03 -64.42
CA TYR A 327 -5.11 -30.69 -64.72
C TYR A 327 -4.30 -29.92 -65.78
N GLY A 328 -5.00 -29.33 -66.75
CA GLY A 328 -4.41 -28.62 -67.89
C GLY A 328 -3.92 -29.52 -69.03
N SER A 329 -3.99 -30.85 -68.89
CA SER A 329 -3.77 -31.76 -70.02
C SER A 329 -4.86 -31.57 -71.08
N THR A 330 -4.47 -31.65 -72.35
CA THR A 330 -5.37 -31.52 -73.51
C THR A 330 -5.52 -32.84 -74.25
N ALA A 331 -6.71 -33.12 -74.75
CA ALA A 331 -6.97 -34.20 -75.70
C ALA A 331 -7.57 -33.63 -76.99
N LEU A 332 -7.19 -34.20 -78.13
CA LEU A 332 -7.67 -33.83 -79.45
C LEU A 332 -8.80 -34.77 -79.87
N GLU A 333 -9.94 -34.22 -80.29
CA GLU A 333 -11.03 -34.99 -80.88
C GLU A 333 -10.84 -35.12 -82.40
N ALA A 334 -11.03 -36.33 -82.93
CA ALA A 334 -10.99 -36.61 -84.36
C ALA A 334 -12.19 -37.45 -84.79
N CYS A 335 -12.88 -37.05 -85.86
CA CYS A 335 -14.01 -37.78 -86.40
C CYS A 335 -13.58 -38.87 -87.40
N ASN A 336 -14.39 -39.92 -87.50
CA ASN A 336 -14.21 -40.99 -88.48
C ASN A 336 -14.43 -40.47 -89.91
N VAL A 337 -13.85 -41.17 -90.90
CA VAL A 337 -13.99 -40.83 -92.32
C VAL A 337 -15.48 -40.77 -92.71
N GLY A 338 -15.90 -39.63 -93.26
CA GLY A 338 -17.30 -39.35 -93.59
C GLY A 338 -18.04 -38.48 -92.57
N TYR A 339 -17.38 -38.05 -91.49
CA TYR A 339 -17.93 -37.16 -90.46
C TYR A 339 -17.05 -35.91 -90.28
N VAL A 340 -17.65 -34.80 -89.87
CA VAL A 340 -16.99 -33.53 -89.52
C VAL A 340 -17.31 -33.14 -88.08
N ILE A 341 -16.34 -32.52 -87.41
CA ILE A 341 -16.49 -32.08 -86.03
C ILE A 341 -17.23 -30.74 -85.96
N MET A 342 -18.28 -30.70 -85.15
CA MET A 342 -19.07 -29.49 -84.87
C MET A 342 -18.85 -29.12 -83.40
N GLY A 343 -18.14 -28.02 -83.14
CA GLY A 343 -17.80 -27.56 -81.78
C GLY A 343 -16.29 -27.36 -81.57
N GLU A 344 -15.84 -27.47 -80.31
CA GLU A 344 -14.43 -27.35 -79.94
C GLU A 344 -13.70 -28.70 -80.15
N SER A 345 -12.62 -28.70 -80.93
CA SER A 345 -11.85 -29.91 -81.25
C SER A 345 -10.79 -30.30 -80.21
N ILE A 346 -10.61 -29.49 -79.17
CA ILE A 346 -9.62 -29.72 -78.11
C ILE A 346 -10.34 -29.62 -76.77
N THR A 347 -10.40 -30.73 -76.03
CA THR A 347 -10.89 -30.74 -74.64
C THR A 347 -9.75 -30.67 -73.65
N THR A 348 -9.95 -29.96 -72.53
CA THR A 348 -8.93 -29.71 -71.50
C THR A 348 -9.40 -30.16 -70.12
N CYS A 349 -8.53 -30.82 -69.36
CA CYS A 349 -8.83 -31.26 -67.99
C CYS A 349 -8.95 -30.06 -67.03
N GLN A 350 -10.15 -29.86 -66.47
CA GLN A 350 -10.54 -28.71 -65.66
C GLN A 350 -10.34 -28.93 -64.14
N ALA A 351 -10.57 -27.87 -63.36
CA ALA A 351 -10.32 -27.84 -61.92
C ALA A 351 -11.30 -28.68 -61.08
N ASP A 352 -12.47 -29.01 -61.63
CA ASP A 352 -13.51 -29.84 -61.01
C ASP A 352 -13.33 -31.35 -61.26
N LYS A 353 -12.22 -31.74 -61.93
CA LYS A 353 -11.90 -33.10 -62.42
C LYS A 353 -12.72 -33.55 -63.63
N THR A 354 -13.48 -32.66 -64.26
CA THR A 354 -14.11 -32.92 -65.57
C THR A 354 -13.22 -32.46 -66.72
N TRP A 355 -13.46 -33.02 -67.89
CA TRP A 355 -12.94 -32.49 -69.15
C TRP A 355 -13.87 -31.38 -69.64
N SER A 356 -13.33 -30.36 -70.33
CA SER A 356 -14.16 -29.31 -70.95
C SER A 356 -15.13 -29.89 -71.99
N ALA A 357 -16.08 -29.06 -72.42
CA ALA A 357 -16.86 -29.33 -73.61
C ALA A 357 -15.96 -29.77 -74.77
N HIS A 358 -16.52 -30.65 -75.60
CA HIS A 358 -15.93 -31.18 -76.83
C HIS A 358 -16.97 -31.10 -77.95
N GLY A 359 -16.59 -31.45 -79.17
CA GLY A 359 -17.46 -31.38 -80.33
C GLY A 359 -18.43 -32.56 -80.44
N SER A 360 -19.11 -32.63 -81.57
CA SER A 360 -19.84 -33.81 -82.01
C SER A 360 -19.58 -34.08 -83.49
N CYS A 361 -19.36 -35.34 -83.83
CA CYS A 361 -19.12 -35.78 -85.21
C CYS A 361 -20.44 -35.92 -85.98
N GLU A 362 -20.74 -34.94 -86.83
CA GLU A 362 -21.91 -34.96 -87.73
C GLU A 362 -21.55 -35.51 -89.11
N GLN A 363 -22.48 -36.22 -89.76
CA GLN A 363 -22.22 -36.89 -91.04
C GLN A 363 -22.09 -35.87 -92.17
N CYS A 364 -21.07 -36.03 -93.01
CA CYS A 364 -20.88 -35.22 -94.21
C CYS A 364 -22.04 -35.42 -95.19
N SER A 365 -22.94 -34.42 -95.27
CA SER A 365 -23.90 -34.32 -96.36
C SER A 365 -23.14 -34.03 -97.65
N THR A 366 -23.34 -34.83 -98.70
CA THR A 366 -22.76 -34.53 -100.02
C THR A 366 -23.28 -33.17 -100.51
N PRO A 367 -22.43 -32.32 -101.12
CA PRO A 367 -22.93 -31.12 -101.77
C PRO A 367 -23.97 -31.48 -102.83
N MET A 368 -25.17 -30.91 -102.73
CA MET A 368 -26.10 -30.96 -103.85
C MET A 368 -25.45 -30.28 -105.05
N GLU A 369 -25.58 -30.86 -106.24
CA GLU A 369 -25.23 -30.15 -107.47
C GLU A 369 -25.99 -28.82 -107.51
N ARG A 370 -25.24 -27.73 -107.60
CA ARG A 370 -25.78 -26.47 -108.10
C ARG A 370 -24.88 -25.98 -109.20
N THR A 371 -25.45 -25.96 -110.40
CA THR A 371 -24.88 -25.46 -111.65
C THR A 371 -24.10 -24.17 -111.40
N GLY A 372 -22.85 -24.13 -111.85
CA GLY A 372 -22.01 -22.95 -111.72
C GLY A 372 -22.54 -21.79 -112.56
N ASP A 373 -22.50 -20.60 -111.98
CA ASP A 373 -22.35 -19.35 -112.72
C ASP A 373 -21.43 -18.42 -111.94
N TYR A 374 -20.54 -17.71 -112.63
CA TYR A 374 -19.46 -16.91 -112.04
C TYR A 374 -19.66 -15.43 -112.43
N PRO A 375 -20.09 -14.57 -111.50
CA PRO A 375 -19.84 -13.14 -111.58
C PRO A 375 -18.54 -12.76 -110.87
N HIS A 376 -17.86 -11.73 -111.37
CA HIS A 376 -16.59 -11.25 -110.81
C HIS A 376 -16.76 -10.56 -109.45
N ALA A 377 -15.70 -10.61 -108.63
CA ALA A 377 -15.56 -9.73 -107.48
C ALA A 377 -15.32 -8.26 -107.91
N ASN A 378 -15.87 -7.28 -107.17
CA ASN A 378 -15.04 -6.46 -106.29
C ASN A 378 -15.77 -5.40 -105.41
N THR A 379 -15.45 -5.43 -104.12
CA THR A 379 -15.17 -4.28 -103.21
C THR A 379 -16.28 -3.28 -102.78
N ILE A 380 -16.10 -2.77 -101.54
CA ILE A 380 -16.57 -1.48 -100.93
C ILE A 380 -17.73 -1.52 -99.91
N SER A 381 -17.39 -0.96 -98.73
CA SER A 381 -18.08 -0.59 -97.48
C SER A 381 -19.59 -0.27 -97.40
N GLY A 382 -20.13 -0.43 -96.17
CA GLY A 382 -20.60 0.74 -95.39
C GLY A 382 -22.05 0.74 -94.87
N ALA A 383 -22.28 1.47 -93.76
CA ALA A 383 -23.57 1.76 -93.09
C ALA A 383 -24.33 0.53 -92.50
N SER A 384 -24.79 0.47 -91.23
CA SER A 384 -25.79 1.30 -90.49
C SER A 384 -27.15 1.36 -91.21
N VAL A 385 -28.31 1.10 -90.59
CA VAL A 385 -28.96 1.68 -89.38
C VAL A 385 -29.86 0.58 -88.74
N GLY A 386 -30.32 0.56 -87.48
CA GLY A 386 -30.27 1.49 -86.33
C GLY A 386 -31.67 1.72 -85.70
N GLY A 387 -31.77 1.82 -84.36
CA GLY A 387 -33.06 1.92 -83.63
C GLY A 387 -33.01 1.23 -82.25
N LEU A 388 -32.42 1.76 -81.17
CA LEU A 388 -32.54 3.08 -80.52
C LEU A 388 -33.74 3.16 -79.55
N ILE A 389 -33.50 2.85 -78.27
CA ILE A 389 -34.26 3.40 -77.13
C ILE A 389 -33.29 3.94 -76.07
N VAL A 390 -33.62 5.14 -75.60
CA VAL A 390 -33.05 6.00 -74.56
C VAL A 390 -32.41 5.29 -73.35
N GLY A 391 -31.24 5.78 -72.93
CA GLY A 391 -30.70 5.57 -71.57
C GLY A 391 -30.84 6.82 -70.69
N ILE A 392 -30.90 6.63 -69.37
CA ILE A 392 -30.89 7.71 -68.36
C ILE A 392 -29.61 7.57 -67.51
N ILE A 393 -28.95 8.70 -67.22
CA ILE A 393 -27.72 8.76 -66.43
C ILE A 393 -28.03 9.22 -64.99
N VAL A 394 -27.54 8.47 -64.00
CA VAL A 394 -27.35 8.96 -62.63
C VAL A 394 -26.01 8.42 -62.09
N GLY A 395 -25.07 9.32 -61.76
CA GLY A 395 -23.88 8.99 -60.95
C GLY A 395 -24.27 8.84 -59.47
N VAL A 396 -23.52 8.21 -58.58
CA VAL A 396 -22.08 8.34 -58.26
C VAL A 396 -21.62 7.10 -57.47
N GLY A 397 -20.33 6.79 -57.27
CA GLY A 397 -19.09 7.41 -57.75
C GLY A 397 -17.90 6.95 -56.88
N SER A 398 -16.71 6.81 -57.47
CA SER A 398 -15.52 6.27 -56.77
C SER A 398 -14.30 7.19 -56.94
N THR A 399 -13.83 7.76 -55.83
CA THR A 399 -12.68 8.69 -55.81
C THR A 399 -11.34 7.96 -55.90
N VAL A 400 -10.69 8.01 -57.05
CA VAL A 400 -9.30 7.55 -57.23
C VAL A 400 -8.33 8.65 -56.78
N VAL A 401 -7.68 8.47 -55.62
CA VAL A 401 -6.60 9.35 -55.18
C VAL A 401 -5.27 8.89 -55.78
N TYR A 402 -4.66 9.74 -56.61
CA TYR A 402 -3.37 9.49 -57.24
C TYR A 402 -2.21 9.64 -56.24
N MET A 403 -1.35 8.62 -56.11
CA MET A 403 -0.04 8.72 -55.46
C MET A 403 1.05 8.24 -56.43
N ARG A 404 1.91 9.17 -56.88
CA ARG A 404 2.99 8.89 -57.84
C ARG A 404 4.09 8.04 -57.20
N ARG A 405 4.32 6.82 -57.68
CA ARG A 405 5.61 6.12 -57.46
C ARG A 405 6.68 6.71 -58.38
N LYS A 406 7.80 7.18 -57.81
CA LYS A 406 9.03 7.46 -58.57
C LYS A 406 9.81 6.17 -58.80
N SER A 407 10.42 6.03 -59.98
CA SER A 407 11.30 4.91 -60.34
C SER A 407 12.70 5.03 -59.71
N PRO A 408 13.36 3.91 -59.35
CA PRO A 408 14.80 3.87 -59.03
C PRO A 408 15.58 2.98 -60.03
N VAL A 409 16.39 3.59 -60.91
CA VAL A 409 17.20 2.90 -61.95
C VAL A 409 18.39 3.80 -62.35
N PRO A 410 19.63 3.32 -62.56
CA PRO A 410 20.42 2.29 -61.84
C PRO A 410 21.87 2.76 -61.54
N LYS A 411 22.75 1.87 -61.03
CA LYS A 411 24.08 1.46 -61.59
C LYS A 411 24.99 0.77 -60.54
N SER A 412 26.14 0.26 -60.97
CA SER A 412 26.72 -1.00 -60.44
C SER A 412 28.26 -1.06 -60.37
N GLY A 413 28.78 -1.76 -59.34
CA GLY A 413 30.12 -2.39 -59.30
C GLY A 413 31.25 -1.59 -58.61
N PRO A 414 32.46 -2.18 -58.40
CA PRO A 414 32.86 -3.58 -58.67
C PRO A 414 33.61 -4.35 -57.53
N ILE A 415 33.32 -5.65 -57.40
CA ILE A 415 34.23 -6.83 -57.35
C ILE A 415 35.68 -6.70 -56.77
N LYS A 416 35.96 -7.47 -55.67
CA LYS A 416 37.21 -8.22 -55.27
C LYS A 416 38.58 -7.49 -55.14
N ALA A 417 39.58 -7.95 -54.35
CA ALA A 417 39.69 -8.97 -53.28
C ALA A 417 41.05 -8.85 -52.51
N GLU A 418 41.25 -9.76 -51.53
CA GLU A 418 42.53 -10.38 -51.10
C GLU A 418 43.48 -9.78 -50.01
N THR A 419 43.52 -10.51 -48.88
CA THR A 419 44.68 -10.92 -48.03
C THR A 419 45.46 -9.99 -47.05
N ALA A 420 45.59 -10.56 -45.83
CA ALA A 420 46.83 -10.81 -45.05
C ALA A 420 47.35 -9.81 -43.98
N GLN A 421 47.57 -10.37 -42.77
CA GLN A 421 48.59 -10.02 -41.75
C GLN A 421 48.51 -8.63 -41.08
N ARG A 422 49.18 -8.34 -39.94
CA ARG A 422 49.52 -9.07 -38.68
C ARG A 422 50.02 -7.98 -37.68
N GLU A 423 50.21 -8.34 -36.40
CA GLU A 423 51.06 -7.62 -35.40
C GLU A 423 50.63 -6.21 -34.90
N ASP A 424 50.18 -6.18 -33.64
CA ASP A 424 50.88 -5.61 -32.47
C ASP A 424 51.15 -4.08 -32.25
N GLU A 425 50.82 -3.69 -31.00
CA GLU A 425 51.49 -2.72 -30.09
C GLU A 425 51.39 -1.16 -30.17
N SER A 426 51.29 -0.61 -28.94
CA SER A 426 51.83 0.68 -28.42
C SER A 426 50.97 1.97 -28.40
N GLY A 427 51.22 2.81 -27.37
CA GLY A 427 50.67 4.17 -27.15
C GLY A 427 49.20 4.23 -26.67
N GLN A 428 48.80 4.45 -25.41
CA GLN A 428 49.36 5.16 -24.23
C GLN A 428 49.32 6.71 -24.31
N ILE A 429 49.17 7.36 -23.14
CA ILE A 429 49.31 8.81 -22.84
C ILE A 429 48.10 9.69 -23.26
N GLN A 430 47.57 10.71 -22.54
CA GLN A 430 47.55 11.24 -21.14
C GLN A 430 46.37 12.30 -21.09
N MET A 431 45.97 13.07 -20.06
CA MET A 431 46.34 13.31 -18.64
C MET A 431 45.15 14.01 -17.88
N THR A 432 45.24 14.18 -16.55
CA THR A 432 44.70 15.30 -15.71
C THR A 432 43.18 15.55 -15.56
N ASP A 433 42.65 16.07 -14.42
CA ASP A 433 43.28 16.34 -13.10
C ASP A 433 42.32 16.28 -11.89
N ARG A 434 42.95 16.24 -10.69
CA ARG A 434 42.61 16.83 -9.37
C ARG A 434 41.17 17.34 -9.08
N ASN A 435 40.66 17.21 -7.84
CA ASN A 435 41.37 17.63 -6.61
C ASN A 435 40.88 16.99 -5.30
N LYS A 436 41.73 16.96 -4.25
CA LYS A 436 41.41 16.52 -2.88
C LYS A 436 42.44 17.03 -1.85
N PRO A 437 42.01 17.48 -0.65
CA PRO A 437 42.77 17.31 0.61
C PRO A 437 42.03 16.30 1.52
N LYS A 438 42.65 15.21 1.99
CA LYS A 438 43.62 15.11 3.09
C LYS A 438 43.06 15.45 4.48
N ASN A 439 42.93 14.43 5.32
CA ASN A 439 43.90 14.30 6.40
C ASN A 439 44.13 12.82 6.77
N GLU A 440 45.26 12.54 7.44
CA GLU A 440 45.74 11.18 7.75
C GLU A 440 45.76 10.95 9.27
N LYS A 441 45.62 9.68 9.69
CA LYS A 441 46.48 9.15 10.75
C LYS A 441 46.67 7.63 10.60
N GLN A 442 47.88 7.19 10.94
CA GLN A 442 48.34 5.81 10.92
C GLN A 442 47.99 5.15 12.30
N GLN A 443 48.33 3.91 12.68
CA GLN A 443 49.48 3.10 12.25
C GLN A 443 49.42 1.62 12.68
N LYS A 444 50.05 0.76 11.85
CA LYS A 444 50.72 -0.52 12.19
C LYS A 444 49.92 -1.79 12.54
N SER A 445 50.66 -2.88 12.39
CA SER A 445 50.29 -4.28 12.22
C SER A 445 51.22 -5.19 13.04
N ARG A 446 50.92 -6.50 13.05
CA ARG A 446 51.70 -7.67 13.56
C ARG A 446 51.29 -8.18 14.95
N ALA A 447 51.49 -9.45 15.30
CA ALA A 447 51.50 -10.72 14.55
C ALA A 447 51.81 -11.85 15.55
N ASN A 448 51.15 -13.02 15.41
CA ASN A 448 51.53 -14.30 16.06
C ASN A 448 51.50 -14.30 17.63
N ASP A 449 51.55 -15.41 18.36
CA ASP A 449 51.64 -16.84 17.96
C ASP A 449 50.88 -17.79 18.92
N GLU A 450 50.86 -19.10 18.61
CA GLU A 450 50.80 -20.29 19.50
C GLU A 450 50.08 -20.20 20.88
N SER A 451 49.15 -21.09 21.31
CA SER A 451 49.07 -22.55 21.13
C SER A 451 47.99 -23.20 22.05
N ARG A 452 47.65 -24.46 21.72
CA ARG A 452 47.14 -25.58 22.56
C ARG A 452 45.77 -25.56 23.24
N GLU A 453 45.06 -26.66 22.97
CA GLU A 453 43.88 -27.16 23.68
C GLU A 453 44.26 -27.83 25.02
N VAL A 454 43.33 -27.80 25.99
CA VAL A 454 43.13 -28.87 26.99
C VAL A 454 41.61 -29.06 27.13
N VAL A 455 41.16 -30.30 27.31
CA VAL A 455 39.75 -30.73 27.26
C VAL A 455 39.33 -31.36 28.60
N ASN A 456 38.01 -31.54 28.81
CA ASN A 456 37.34 -32.38 29.82
C ASN A 456 37.10 -31.76 31.24
N PRO A 457 36.07 -32.23 32.00
CA PRO A 457 34.65 -31.98 31.68
C PRO A 457 33.74 -31.69 32.90
N SER A 458 32.43 -31.49 32.63
CA SER A 458 31.25 -31.84 33.47
C SER A 458 31.08 -31.29 34.90
N TYR A 459 29.89 -30.75 35.21
CA TYR A 459 28.92 -31.37 36.15
C TYR A 459 27.55 -30.66 36.12
N GLU A 460 26.46 -31.41 36.29
CA GLU A 460 25.08 -30.90 36.45
C GLU A 460 24.67 -30.88 37.94
N PRO A 461 23.76 -29.97 38.36
CA PRO A 461 22.99 -30.09 39.61
C PRO A 461 21.59 -30.69 39.36
N VAL A 462 21.03 -31.33 40.38
CA VAL A 462 19.82 -32.19 40.31
C VAL A 462 18.59 -31.52 40.95
N ASP A 463 17.39 -31.81 40.43
CA ASP A 463 16.09 -31.39 41.00
C ASP A 463 15.87 -31.88 42.43
N ILE A 464 15.21 -31.06 43.25
CA ILE A 464 14.66 -31.48 44.56
C ILE A 464 13.16 -31.16 44.60
N ILE A 465 12.35 -32.22 44.65
CA ILE A 465 10.91 -32.15 44.94
C ILE A 465 10.71 -32.20 46.45
N THR A 466 9.97 -31.24 47.02
CA THR A 466 9.39 -31.37 48.37
C THR A 466 7.91 -30.99 48.34
N THR A 467 7.05 -31.97 48.61
CA THR A 467 5.62 -31.78 48.85
C THR A 467 5.33 -31.43 50.30
N LYS A 468 4.39 -30.52 50.52
CA LYS A 468 3.57 -30.43 51.73
C LYS A 468 2.30 -29.63 51.47
#